data_AF-A0A4V1A376-F1
#
_entry.id   AF-A0A4V1A376-F1
#
_cell.length_a   1.000
_cell.length_b   1.000
_cell.length_c   1.000
_cell.angle_alpha   90.00
_cell.angle_beta   90.00
_cell.angle_gamma   90.00
#
_symmetry.space_group_name_H-M   'P 1'
#
loop_
_entity.id
_entity.type
_entity.pdbx_description
1 polymer ?
#
loop_
_entity_poly.entity_id
_entity_poly.type
_entity_poly.pdbx_seq_one_letter_code
_entity_poly.pdbx_strand_id
1 'polypeptide(L)'
;MNKPWLFQWMTMFMILCFIFPSSALAIENGMEAGNISTFVEKLATFVTNPIVVTVLLTVASLCLVFELLSPGIGIPGMIGFLSIILFFFGHVSAGFAGFQNILLFMIGFALLLAELLVPGGILGLIGSAFMVIGLLFAGKSVVHMAYSMIIALAIAIIGMVVLVKFFGKNIHLFSKLVLKDATTTEEGYVSNINRNDLLGKEGITLTPLRPAGSVLIGDERVDVVSEGSYIDFDKKVKVVQVEGSRIVVREIKEKEGEDA
;
A
#
# COMPACT_ATOMS: atom_id res chain seq x y z
N MET A 1 -0.70 4.66 -36.05
CA MET A 1 -0.96 6.01 -36.63
C MET A 1 -1.01 7.03 -35.51
N ASN A 2 0.11 7.71 -35.26
CA ASN A 2 0.18 8.77 -34.25
C ASN A 2 -0.40 10.04 -34.89
N LYS A 3 -1.52 10.56 -34.37
CA LYS A 3 -2.17 11.79 -34.89
C LYS A 3 -1.81 12.98 -33.97
N PRO A 4 -0.62 13.60 -34.12
CA PRO A 4 -0.14 14.66 -33.23
C PRO A 4 -1.03 15.93 -33.25
N TRP A 5 -1.86 16.10 -34.29
CA TRP A 5 -2.80 17.21 -34.41
C TRP A 5 -3.97 17.14 -33.41
N LEU A 6 -4.36 15.94 -32.95
CA LEU A 6 -5.38 15.78 -31.90
C LEU A 6 -4.86 16.25 -30.54
N PHE A 7 -3.58 15.97 -30.24
CA PHE A 7 -2.93 16.44 -29.03
C PHE A 7 -2.77 17.97 -29.05
N GLN A 8 -2.46 18.55 -30.21
CA GLN A 8 -2.35 19.99 -30.39
C GLN A 8 -3.71 20.71 -30.30
N TRP A 9 -4.80 20.07 -30.74
CA TRP A 9 -6.15 20.58 -30.54
C TRP A 9 -6.62 20.48 -29.09
N MET A 10 -6.29 19.40 -28.38
CA MET A 10 -6.63 19.25 -26.96
C MET A 10 -5.87 20.26 -26.09
N THR A 11 -4.60 20.52 -26.37
CA THR A 11 -3.82 21.53 -25.63
C THR A 11 -4.30 22.94 -25.97
N MET A 12 -4.64 23.23 -27.23
CA MET A 12 -5.21 24.52 -27.63
C MET A 12 -6.61 24.76 -27.02
N PHE A 13 -7.42 23.71 -26.88
CA PHE A 13 -8.73 23.78 -26.20
C PHE A 13 -8.59 23.97 -24.67
N MET A 14 -7.61 23.32 -24.03
CA MET A 14 -7.27 23.57 -22.61
C MET A 14 -6.77 25.00 -22.38
N ILE A 15 -5.98 25.56 -23.31
CA ILE A 15 -5.49 26.95 -23.23
C ILE A 15 -6.61 27.96 -23.49
N LEU A 16 -7.54 27.67 -24.41
CA LEU A 16 -8.72 28.51 -24.64
C LEU A 16 -9.69 28.52 -23.45
N CYS A 17 -9.85 27.39 -22.75
CA CYS A 17 -10.56 27.34 -21.47
C CYS A 17 -9.81 28.07 -20.34
N PHE A 18 -8.50 28.34 -20.47
CA PHE A 18 -7.71 29.12 -19.51
C PHE A 18 -7.88 30.64 -19.67
N ILE A 19 -8.35 31.10 -20.85
CA ILE A 19 -8.44 32.52 -21.20
C ILE A 19 -9.88 33.06 -21.09
N PHE A 20 -10.90 32.19 -21.12
CA PHE A 20 -12.30 32.57 -20.92
C PHE A 20 -12.75 32.26 -19.49
N PRO A 21 -12.79 33.26 -18.57
CA PRO A 21 -13.45 33.08 -17.29
C PRO A 21 -14.94 32.80 -17.54
N SER A 22 -15.46 31.72 -16.96
CA SER A 22 -16.87 31.28 -17.05
C SER A 22 -17.89 32.22 -16.40
N SER A 23 -17.54 33.49 -16.17
CA SER A 23 -18.46 34.51 -15.64
C SER A 23 -19.50 34.98 -16.66
N ALA A 24 -19.41 34.56 -17.93
CA ALA A 24 -20.27 35.03 -19.01
C ALA A 24 -21.52 34.16 -19.33
N LEU A 25 -21.73 33.00 -18.67
CA LEU A 25 -22.81 32.07 -19.06
C LEU A 25 -23.93 31.88 -18.02
N ALA A 26 -23.89 32.60 -16.89
CA ALA A 26 -24.84 32.38 -15.78
C ALA A 26 -25.89 33.48 -15.59
N ILE A 27 -25.95 34.50 -16.46
CA ILE A 27 -26.91 35.60 -16.35
C ILE A 27 -27.85 35.59 -17.56
N GLU A 28 -28.71 34.57 -17.67
CA GLU A 28 -29.84 34.65 -18.62
C GLU A 28 -31.17 34.11 -18.11
N ASN A 29 -31.27 33.49 -16.92
CA ASN A 29 -32.58 33.04 -16.44
C ASN A 29 -32.85 33.52 -15.02
N GLY A 30 -33.35 34.75 -14.93
CA GLY A 30 -34.09 35.21 -13.77
C GLY A 30 -35.45 34.52 -13.73
N MET A 31 -35.69 33.75 -12.67
CA MET A 31 -36.95 33.71 -11.89
C MET A 31 -36.79 32.72 -10.72
N GLU A 32 -37.13 33.20 -9.51
CA GLU A 32 -37.25 32.48 -8.22
C GLU A 32 -36.00 31.89 -7.53
N ALA A 33 -34.92 32.67 -7.37
CA ALA A 33 -33.73 32.22 -6.63
C ALA A 33 -33.46 32.94 -5.29
N GLY A 34 -34.37 33.79 -4.78
CA GLY A 34 -34.07 34.75 -3.71
C GLY A 34 -33.61 34.17 -2.37
N ASN A 35 -33.87 32.89 -2.06
CA ASN A 35 -33.38 32.25 -0.82
C ASN A 35 -32.24 31.24 -1.09
N ILE A 36 -32.25 30.56 -2.25
CA ILE A 36 -31.24 29.58 -2.62
C ILE A 36 -29.93 30.28 -3.00
N SER A 37 -29.98 31.37 -3.77
CA SER A 37 -28.77 32.13 -4.12
C SER A 37 -28.12 32.71 -2.86
N THR A 38 -28.91 33.25 -1.94
CA THR A 38 -28.41 33.80 -0.68
C THR A 38 -27.82 32.72 0.23
N PHE A 39 -28.39 31.51 0.27
CA PHE A 39 -27.79 30.39 1.00
C PHE A 39 -26.46 29.95 0.39
N VAL A 40 -26.40 29.79 -0.94
CA VAL A 40 -25.19 29.39 -1.66
C VAL A 40 -24.09 30.44 -1.51
N GLU A 41 -24.41 31.74 -1.58
CA GLU A 41 -23.47 32.84 -1.34
C GLU A 41 -22.92 32.85 0.08
N LYS A 42 -23.80 32.66 1.09
CA LYS A 42 -23.38 32.56 2.50
C LYS A 42 -22.50 31.34 2.74
N LEU A 43 -22.88 30.19 2.18
CA LEU A 43 -22.12 28.95 2.28
C LEU A 43 -20.77 29.08 1.58
N ALA A 44 -20.72 29.67 0.39
CA ALA A 44 -19.48 29.93 -0.34
C ALA A 44 -18.56 30.87 0.46
N THR A 45 -19.11 31.94 1.04
CA THR A 45 -18.36 32.85 1.91
C THR A 45 -17.83 32.16 3.16
N PHE A 46 -18.63 31.27 3.76
CA PHE A 46 -18.22 30.49 4.92
C PHE A 46 -17.13 29.47 4.57
N VAL A 47 -17.30 28.68 3.52
CA VAL A 47 -16.36 27.64 3.07
C VAL A 47 -15.02 28.23 2.62
N THR A 48 -15.04 29.41 1.99
CA THR A 48 -13.82 30.07 1.50
C THR A 48 -13.07 30.85 2.59
N ASN A 49 -13.58 30.89 3.83
CA ASN A 49 -12.85 31.45 4.96
C ASN A 49 -11.55 30.64 5.19
N PRO A 50 -10.36 31.28 5.31
CA PRO A 50 -9.08 30.58 5.44
C PRO A 50 -9.03 29.52 6.55
N ILE A 51 -9.72 29.76 7.66
CA ILE A 51 -9.79 28.83 8.79
C ILE A 51 -10.62 27.61 8.39
N VAL A 52 -11.79 27.84 7.77
CA VAL A 52 -12.71 26.77 7.35
C VAL A 52 -12.08 25.93 6.25
N VAL A 53 -11.35 26.53 5.31
CA VAL A 53 -10.57 25.80 4.30
C VAL A 53 -9.54 24.88 4.96
N THR A 54 -8.79 25.39 5.93
CA THR A 54 -7.78 24.60 6.63
C THR A 54 -8.42 23.42 7.36
N VAL A 55 -9.54 23.65 8.06
CA VAL A 55 -10.29 22.59 8.75
C VAL A 55 -10.84 21.57 7.75
N LEU A 56 -11.43 22.00 6.64
CA LEU A 56 -11.96 21.10 5.60
C LEU A 56 -10.88 20.22 4.99
N LEU A 57 -9.73 20.79 4.62
CA LEU A 57 -8.62 20.02 4.06
C LEU A 57 -8.02 19.06 5.09
N THR A 58 -7.97 19.46 6.36
CA THR A 58 -7.50 18.60 7.46
C THR A 58 -8.45 17.43 7.71
N VAL A 59 -9.76 17.68 7.77
CA VAL A 59 -10.76 16.62 7.92
C VAL A 59 -10.74 15.70 6.71
N ALA A 60 -10.64 16.25 5.50
CA ALA A 60 -10.50 15.47 4.27
C ALA A 60 -9.29 14.54 4.31
N SER A 61 -8.09 15.08 4.57
CA SER A 61 -6.86 14.28 4.59
C SER A 61 -6.86 13.25 5.72
N LEU A 62 -7.27 13.64 6.95
CA LEU A 62 -7.29 12.77 8.11
C LEU A 62 -8.29 11.61 7.94
N CYS A 63 -9.52 11.90 7.52
CA CYS A 63 -10.54 10.87 7.33
C CYS A 63 -10.20 9.90 6.19
N LEU A 64 -9.59 10.39 5.10
CA LEU A 64 -9.10 9.52 4.02
C LEU A 64 -7.93 8.65 4.49
N VAL A 65 -6.98 9.19 5.26
CA VAL A 65 -5.90 8.38 5.86
C VAL A 65 -6.46 7.32 6.81
N PHE A 66 -7.46 7.68 7.62
CA PHE A 66 -8.10 6.77 8.55
C PHE A 66 -8.78 5.62 7.81
N GLU A 67 -9.49 5.92 6.72
CA GLU A 67 -10.11 4.93 5.83
C GLU A 67 -9.08 3.97 5.21
N LEU A 68 -7.97 4.51 4.68
CA LEU A 68 -6.94 3.71 4.03
C LEU A 68 -6.22 2.74 4.98
N LEU A 69 -6.16 3.07 6.27
CA LEU A 69 -5.45 2.29 7.28
C LEU A 69 -6.37 1.39 8.12
N SER A 70 -7.67 1.67 8.18
CA SER A 70 -8.59 0.94 9.04
C SER A 70 -9.32 -0.15 8.24
N PRO A 71 -9.17 -1.44 8.59
CA PRO A 71 -9.95 -2.50 7.98
C PRO A 71 -11.38 -2.47 8.51
N GLY A 72 -12.27 -1.78 7.79
CA GLY A 72 -13.71 -1.84 8.02
C GLY A 72 -14.39 -0.49 8.23
N ILE A 73 -15.52 -0.35 7.52
CA ILE A 73 -16.51 0.73 7.55
C ILE A 73 -16.07 2.03 6.84
N GLY A 74 -16.58 2.23 5.62
CA GLY A 74 -16.37 3.37 4.72
C GLY A 74 -16.83 4.75 5.19
N ILE A 75 -17.20 4.92 6.46
CA ILE A 75 -17.75 6.18 6.99
C ILE A 75 -16.67 7.28 6.99
N PRO A 76 -15.44 7.06 7.49
CA PRO A 76 -14.37 8.05 7.38
C PRO A 76 -14.12 8.44 5.92
N GLY A 77 -14.05 7.47 5.01
CA GLY A 77 -13.90 7.74 3.58
C GLY A 77 -14.99 8.65 3.02
N MET A 78 -16.25 8.40 3.37
CA MET A 78 -17.39 9.23 2.96
C MET A 78 -17.29 10.67 3.51
N ILE A 79 -16.92 10.83 4.78
CA ILE A 79 -16.75 12.15 5.40
C ILE A 79 -15.62 12.92 4.68
N GLY A 80 -14.49 12.26 4.43
CA GLY A 80 -13.36 12.88 3.75
C GLY A 80 -13.70 13.29 2.32
N PHE A 81 -14.40 12.43 1.59
CA PHE A 81 -14.89 12.74 0.24
C PHE A 81 -15.90 13.88 0.22
N LEU A 82 -16.84 13.90 1.18
CA LEU A 82 -17.82 14.98 1.32
C LEU A 82 -17.14 16.31 1.65
N SER A 83 -16.09 16.32 2.48
CA SER A 83 -15.29 17.53 2.75
C SER A 83 -14.61 18.06 1.48
N ILE A 84 -14.09 17.20 0.61
CA ILE A 84 -13.50 17.60 -0.68
C ILE A 84 -14.58 18.18 -1.63
N ILE A 85 -15.74 17.53 -1.71
CA ILE A 85 -16.87 18.05 -2.50
C ILE A 85 -17.27 19.43 -1.99
N LEU A 86 -17.45 19.58 -0.68
CA LEU A 86 -17.85 20.84 -0.07
C LEU A 86 -16.80 21.94 -0.31
N PHE A 87 -15.51 21.58 -0.23
CA PHE A 87 -14.40 22.48 -0.55
C PHE A 87 -14.50 23.00 -1.99
N PHE A 88 -14.58 22.12 -2.99
CA PHE A 88 -14.65 22.55 -4.39
C PHE A 88 -15.96 23.28 -4.70
N PHE A 89 -17.08 22.83 -4.14
CA PHE A 89 -18.38 23.49 -4.30
C PHE A 89 -18.32 24.95 -3.83
N GLY A 90 -17.84 25.19 -2.60
CA GLY A 90 -17.73 26.55 -2.07
C GLY A 90 -16.79 27.45 -2.88
N HIS A 91 -15.69 26.90 -3.40
CA HIS A 91 -14.74 27.67 -4.22
C HIS A 91 -15.24 27.95 -5.64
N VAL A 92 -16.01 27.04 -6.24
CA VAL A 92 -16.68 27.27 -7.54
C VAL A 92 -17.78 28.30 -7.36
N SER A 93 -18.62 28.17 -6.34
CA SER A 93 -19.69 29.13 -6.05
C SER A 93 -19.17 30.53 -5.72
N ALA A 94 -17.99 30.63 -5.09
CA ALA A 94 -17.32 31.91 -4.86
C ALA A 94 -16.59 32.46 -6.10
N GLY A 95 -16.53 31.70 -7.21
CA GLY A 95 -15.83 32.09 -8.43
C GLY A 95 -14.30 32.01 -8.37
N PHE A 96 -13.73 31.35 -7.36
CA PHE A 96 -12.27 31.16 -7.23
C PHE A 96 -11.78 29.91 -7.96
N ALA A 97 -12.58 28.84 -7.97
CA ALA A 97 -12.26 27.61 -8.67
C ALA A 97 -13.07 27.48 -9.97
N GLY A 98 -12.40 27.10 -11.06
CA GLY A 98 -13.04 26.69 -12.30
C GLY A 98 -13.13 25.17 -12.44
N PHE A 99 -13.85 24.73 -13.48
CA PHE A 99 -13.94 23.30 -13.85
C PHE A 99 -12.58 22.67 -14.11
N GLN A 100 -11.58 23.44 -14.54
CA GLN A 100 -10.21 22.99 -14.80
C GLN A 100 -9.56 22.44 -13.52
N ASN A 101 -9.75 23.12 -12.38
CA ASN A 101 -9.18 22.70 -11.09
C ASN A 101 -9.80 21.39 -10.61
N ILE A 102 -11.13 21.27 -10.74
CA ILE A 102 -11.86 20.04 -10.41
C ILE A 102 -11.43 18.89 -11.33
N LEU A 103 -11.38 19.14 -12.63
CA LEU A 103 -11.00 18.12 -13.61
C LEU A 103 -9.57 17.63 -13.36
N LEU A 104 -8.64 18.55 -13.09
CA LEU A 104 -7.26 18.21 -12.76
C LEU A 104 -7.17 17.37 -11.47
N PHE A 105 -7.93 17.75 -10.44
CA PHE A 105 -8.02 16.97 -9.21
C PHE A 105 -8.60 15.57 -9.45
N MET A 106 -9.67 15.45 -10.24
CA MET A 106 -10.31 14.17 -10.56
C MET A 106 -9.42 13.27 -11.42
N ILE A 107 -8.70 13.82 -12.39
CA ILE A 107 -7.68 13.08 -13.15
C ILE A 107 -6.58 12.60 -12.20
N GLY A 108 -6.09 13.47 -11.31
CA GLY A 108 -5.10 13.10 -10.32
C GLY A 108 -5.57 11.97 -9.39
N PHE A 109 -6.80 12.04 -8.92
CA PHE A 109 -7.43 11.00 -8.10
C PHE A 109 -7.60 9.68 -8.87
N ALA A 110 -8.03 9.73 -10.14
CA ALA A 110 -8.14 8.56 -11.00
C ALA A 110 -6.77 7.89 -11.26
N LEU A 111 -5.70 8.67 -11.44
CA LEU A 111 -4.33 8.16 -11.56
C LEU A 111 -3.86 7.51 -10.26
N LEU A 112 -4.21 8.08 -9.11
CA LEU A 112 -3.93 7.50 -7.80
C LEU A 112 -4.67 6.16 -7.63
N LEU A 113 -5.91 6.04 -8.07
CA LEU A 113 -6.63 4.76 -8.08
C LEU A 113 -6.03 3.75 -9.09
N ALA A 114 -5.56 4.22 -10.25
CA ALA A 114 -4.93 3.36 -11.26
C ALA A 114 -3.60 2.76 -10.77
N GLU A 115 -2.85 3.48 -9.94
CA GLU A 115 -1.66 2.98 -9.25
C GLU A 115 -1.94 1.72 -8.43
N LEU A 116 -3.15 1.55 -7.88
CA LEU A 116 -3.54 0.34 -7.13
C LEU A 116 -3.61 -0.90 -8.03
N LEU A 117 -3.75 -0.73 -9.35
CA LEU A 117 -3.79 -1.81 -10.33
C LEU A 117 -2.40 -2.10 -10.94
N VAL A 118 -1.55 -1.06 -11.07
CA VAL A 118 -0.21 -1.15 -11.67
C VAL A 118 0.81 -0.70 -10.62
N PRO A 119 1.28 -1.60 -9.76
CA PRO A 119 2.22 -1.23 -8.70
C PRO A 119 3.54 -0.73 -9.30
N GLY A 120 3.87 0.54 -9.10
CA GLY A 120 5.09 1.16 -9.62
C GLY A 120 5.47 2.52 -9.02
N GLY A 121 4.61 3.13 -8.21
CA GLY A 121 4.75 4.43 -7.54
C GLY A 121 4.64 5.65 -8.46
N ILE A 122 4.87 5.49 -9.76
CA ILE A 122 4.96 6.60 -10.72
C ILE A 122 3.59 7.25 -10.97
N LEU A 123 2.53 6.45 -11.17
CA LEU A 123 1.19 6.98 -11.42
C LEU A 123 0.65 7.65 -10.15
N GLY A 124 0.92 7.07 -8.98
CA GLY A 124 0.60 7.65 -7.68
C GLY A 124 1.26 9.01 -7.46
N LEU A 125 2.55 9.15 -7.82
CA LEU A 125 3.28 10.42 -7.70
C LEU A 125 2.72 11.50 -8.63
N ILE A 126 2.52 11.17 -9.90
CA ILE A 126 1.95 12.10 -10.90
C ILE A 126 0.51 12.48 -10.51
N GLY A 127 -0.29 11.50 -10.10
CA GLY A 127 -1.67 11.71 -9.64
C GLY A 127 -1.74 12.63 -8.42
N SER A 128 -0.90 12.38 -7.41
CA SER A 128 -0.79 13.23 -6.23
C SER A 128 -0.37 14.65 -6.58
N ALA A 129 0.57 14.83 -7.52
CA ALA A 129 0.98 16.16 -7.99
C ALA A 129 -0.18 16.91 -8.65
N PHE A 130 -0.98 16.24 -9.49
CA PHE A 130 -2.17 16.85 -10.11
C PHE A 130 -3.24 17.21 -9.08
N MET A 131 -3.48 16.38 -8.07
CA MET A 131 -4.37 16.71 -6.96
C MET A 131 -3.89 17.94 -6.20
N VAL A 132 -2.59 18.02 -5.89
CA VAL A 132 -1.98 19.17 -5.21
C VAL A 132 -2.13 20.44 -6.04
N ILE A 133 -1.82 20.39 -7.34
CA ILE A 133 -1.97 21.56 -8.24
C ILE A 133 -3.44 21.98 -8.32
N GLY A 134 -4.37 21.03 -8.49
CA GLY A 134 -5.81 21.32 -8.54
C GLY A 134 -6.33 22.01 -7.28
N LEU A 135 -5.85 21.59 -6.09
CA LEU A 135 -6.18 22.25 -4.82
C LEU A 135 -5.52 23.63 -4.69
N LEU A 136 -4.23 23.75 -5.01
CA LEU A 136 -3.48 25.00 -4.87
C LEU A 136 -4.10 26.15 -5.68
N PHE A 137 -4.57 25.86 -6.89
CA PHE A 137 -5.19 26.83 -7.79
C PHE A 137 -6.72 26.97 -7.62
N ALA A 138 -7.34 26.23 -6.70
CA ALA A 138 -8.77 26.37 -6.40
C ALA A 138 -9.09 27.56 -5.49
N GLY A 139 -8.12 28.04 -4.70
CA GLY A 139 -8.31 29.12 -3.74
C GLY A 139 -8.01 30.51 -4.28
N LYS A 140 -8.59 31.54 -3.64
CA LYS A 140 -8.32 32.96 -3.93
C LYS A 140 -6.83 33.33 -3.86
N SER A 141 -6.10 32.71 -2.94
CA SER A 141 -4.68 32.94 -2.71
C SER A 141 -3.94 31.61 -2.61
N VAL A 142 -3.01 31.39 -3.55
CA VAL A 142 -2.17 30.20 -3.60
C VAL A 142 -1.37 30.04 -2.30
N VAL A 143 -0.94 31.15 -1.69
CA VAL A 143 -0.18 31.15 -0.44
C VAL A 143 -1.01 30.59 0.71
N HIS A 144 -2.26 31.05 0.86
CA HIS A 144 -3.15 30.53 1.90
C HIS A 144 -3.52 29.06 1.66
N MET A 145 -3.73 28.66 0.41
CA MET A 145 -3.95 27.26 0.05
C MET A 145 -2.76 26.38 0.41
N ALA A 146 -1.54 26.82 0.07
CA ALA A 146 -0.32 26.09 0.40
C ALA A 146 -0.15 25.90 1.91
N TYR A 147 -0.35 26.94 2.72
CA TYR A 147 -0.30 26.81 4.18
C TYR A 147 -1.36 25.85 4.70
N SER A 148 -2.60 25.95 4.21
CA SER A 148 -3.70 25.08 4.61
C SER A 148 -3.39 23.61 4.31
N MET A 149 -2.82 23.33 3.14
CA MET A 149 -2.43 21.99 2.72
C MET A 149 -1.25 21.43 3.52
N ILE A 150 -0.24 22.24 3.83
CA ILE A 150 0.89 21.82 4.66
C ILE A 150 0.41 21.47 6.07
N ILE A 151 -0.47 22.29 6.65
CA ILE A 151 -1.07 22.02 7.97
C ILE A 151 -1.89 20.74 7.92
N ALA A 152 -2.77 20.59 6.92
CA ALA A 152 -3.58 19.39 6.74
C ALA A 152 -2.74 18.11 6.56
N LEU A 153 -1.63 18.20 5.82
CA LEU A 153 -0.71 17.09 5.62
C LEU A 153 0.04 16.75 6.92
N ALA A 154 0.54 17.75 7.65
CA ALA A 154 1.22 17.54 8.92
C ALA A 154 0.30 16.86 9.95
N ILE A 155 -0.94 17.33 10.08
CA ILE A 155 -1.95 16.72 10.96
C ILE A 155 -2.30 15.30 10.50
N ALA A 156 -2.44 15.07 9.19
CA ALA A 156 -2.69 13.73 8.65
C ALA A 156 -1.55 12.75 8.94
N ILE A 157 -0.29 13.19 8.84
CA ILE A 157 0.89 12.38 9.19
C ILE A 157 0.90 12.07 10.70
N ILE A 158 0.64 13.06 11.55
CA ILE A 158 0.54 12.83 13.01
C ILE A 158 -0.59 11.85 13.32
N GLY A 159 -1.76 12.04 12.71
CA GLY A 159 -2.90 11.14 12.82
C GLY A 159 -2.59 9.72 12.36
N MET A 160 -1.89 9.57 11.23
CA MET A 160 -1.38 8.28 10.74
C MET A 160 -0.48 7.60 11.76
N VAL A 161 0.51 8.31 12.31
CA VAL A 161 1.43 7.75 13.31
C VAL A 161 0.68 7.31 14.57
N VAL A 162 -0.26 8.12 15.05
CA VAL A 162 -1.11 7.78 16.21
C VAL A 162 -1.96 6.54 15.93
N LEU A 163 -2.61 6.48 14.77
CA LEU A 163 -3.40 5.32 14.36
C LEU A 163 -2.57 4.05 14.29
N VAL A 164 -1.44 4.08 13.59
CA VAL A 164 -0.57 2.91 13.46
C VAL A 164 -0.03 2.50 14.82
N LYS A 165 0.32 3.43 15.70
CA LYS A 165 0.81 3.08 17.05
C LYS A 165 -0.26 2.44 17.93
N PHE A 166 -1.52 2.86 17.81
CA PHE A 166 -2.62 2.38 18.66
C PHE A 166 -3.33 1.15 18.08
N PHE A 167 -3.53 1.10 16.76
CA PHE A 167 -4.28 0.06 16.04
C PHE A 167 -3.39 -0.89 15.21
N GLY A 168 -2.08 -0.60 15.09
CA GLY A 168 -1.09 -1.32 14.26
C GLY A 168 -0.96 -2.82 14.47
N LYS A 169 -1.34 -3.33 15.63
CA LYS A 169 -1.29 -4.77 15.92
C LYS A 169 -2.37 -5.58 15.17
N ASN A 170 -3.41 -4.94 14.63
CA ASN A 170 -4.54 -5.60 13.98
C ASN A 170 -4.67 -5.31 12.47
N ILE A 171 -3.74 -4.57 11.87
CA ILE A 171 -3.85 -4.10 10.47
C ILE A 171 -3.32 -5.18 9.51
N HIS A 172 -4.11 -6.22 9.30
CA HIS A 172 -3.83 -7.35 8.39
C HIS A 172 -3.91 -6.99 6.88
N LEU A 173 -3.80 -5.71 6.51
CA LEU A 173 -3.84 -5.22 5.12
C LEU A 173 -2.44 -5.07 4.50
N PHE A 174 -1.39 -4.83 5.31
CA PHE A 174 -0.01 -4.76 4.82
C PHE A 174 0.66 -6.15 4.65
N SER A 175 0.08 -7.21 5.21
CA SER A 175 0.59 -8.58 5.07
C SER A 175 0.40 -9.19 3.69
N LYS A 176 -0.32 -8.51 2.77
CA LYS A 176 -0.43 -8.89 1.35
C LYS A 176 0.42 -8.04 0.40
N LEU A 177 0.89 -6.86 0.84
CA LEU A 177 1.74 -5.96 0.04
C LEU A 177 3.23 -6.12 0.36
N VAL A 178 3.55 -6.60 1.55
CA VAL A 178 4.86 -7.20 1.83
C VAL A 178 4.71 -8.68 1.54
N LEU A 179 5.34 -9.14 0.46
CA LEU A 179 5.70 -10.54 0.34
C LEU A 179 6.53 -10.85 1.59
N LYS A 180 5.94 -11.54 2.58
CA LYS A 180 6.61 -12.05 3.78
C LYS A 180 7.61 -13.18 3.43
N ASP A 181 8.38 -13.02 2.35
CA ASP A 181 9.37 -14.00 1.90
C ASP A 181 10.80 -13.46 1.92
N ALA A 182 11.03 -12.30 2.53
CA ALA A 182 12.39 -11.89 2.85
C ALA A 182 12.44 -11.13 4.18
N THR A 183 12.95 -11.82 5.20
CA THR A 183 13.50 -11.24 6.45
C THR A 183 12.57 -11.17 7.66
N THR A 184 12.11 -12.32 8.13
CA THR A 184 12.14 -12.63 9.57
C THR A 184 12.95 -13.90 9.77
N THR A 185 14.26 -13.73 9.96
CA THR A 185 15.21 -14.79 10.37
C THR A 185 14.96 -15.29 11.79
N GLU A 186 13.80 -14.98 12.41
CA GLU A 186 13.52 -15.34 13.82
C GLU A 186 12.18 -16.05 14.05
N GLU A 187 11.39 -16.37 13.02
CA GLU A 187 10.22 -17.25 13.17
C GLU A 187 10.25 -18.35 12.11
N GLY A 188 10.90 -19.44 12.51
CA GLY A 188 10.83 -20.80 11.97
C GLY A 188 9.93 -21.02 10.77
N TYR A 189 10.57 -21.06 9.59
CA TYR A 189 10.16 -21.98 8.54
C TYR A 189 10.24 -23.41 9.10
N VAL A 190 9.17 -23.86 9.74
CA VAL A 190 8.95 -25.27 10.01
C VAL A 190 7.61 -25.66 9.40
N SER A 191 7.57 -25.59 8.07
CA SER A 191 6.76 -26.51 7.27
C SER A 191 7.33 -27.93 7.29
N ASN A 192 7.98 -28.34 8.39
CA ASN A 192 8.44 -29.71 8.58
C ASN A 192 8.14 -30.11 10.01
N ILE A 193 7.28 -31.10 10.18
CA ILE A 193 7.10 -31.78 11.45
C ILE A 193 8.50 -32.24 11.86
N ASN A 194 9.07 -31.71 12.94
CA ASN A 194 10.36 -32.18 13.43
C ASN A 194 10.20 -33.66 13.74
N ARG A 195 10.79 -34.52 12.90
CA ARG A 195 10.78 -35.97 13.05
C ARG A 195 11.80 -36.39 14.11
N ASN A 196 11.63 -35.84 15.30
CA ASN A 196 12.41 -36.18 16.48
C ASN A 196 12.30 -37.68 16.81
N ASP A 197 11.26 -38.35 16.31
CA ASP A 197 11.10 -39.80 16.38
C ASP A 197 12.18 -40.59 15.62
N LEU A 198 12.92 -39.95 14.72
CA LEU A 198 14.05 -40.55 14.01
C LEU A 198 15.40 -40.31 14.70
N LEU A 199 15.48 -39.39 15.67
CA LEU A 199 16.73 -39.13 16.41
C LEU A 199 17.20 -40.40 17.12
N GLY A 200 18.47 -40.75 16.91
CA GLY A 200 19.09 -41.91 17.53
C GLY A 200 18.72 -43.26 16.91
N LYS A 201 17.82 -43.32 15.92
CA LYS A 201 17.55 -44.55 15.17
C LYS A 201 18.71 -44.90 14.24
N GLU A 202 18.84 -46.18 13.97
CA GLU A 202 19.83 -46.75 13.05
C GLU A 202 19.16 -47.13 11.73
N GLY A 203 19.93 -47.05 10.65
CA GLY A 203 19.46 -47.38 9.31
C GLY A 203 20.61 -47.82 8.41
N ILE A 204 20.26 -48.19 7.18
CA ILE A 204 21.21 -48.66 6.15
C ILE A 204 21.15 -47.72 4.95
N THR A 205 22.31 -47.30 4.43
CA THR A 205 22.39 -46.44 3.24
C THR A 205 21.89 -47.17 1.99
N LEU A 206 20.89 -46.58 1.32
CA LEU A 206 20.36 -47.04 0.02
C LEU A 206 21.08 -46.38 -1.16
N THR A 207 21.78 -45.29 -0.92
CA THR A 207 22.65 -44.65 -1.90
C THR A 207 23.92 -44.19 -1.19
N PRO A 208 25.06 -44.11 -1.89
CA PRO A 208 26.26 -43.48 -1.33
C PRO A 208 25.94 -42.02 -0.93
N LEU A 209 26.35 -41.61 0.27
CA LEU A 209 26.11 -40.27 0.82
C LEU A 209 27.27 -39.33 0.48
N ARG A 210 27.05 -38.34 -0.40
CA ARG A 210 28.06 -37.36 -0.88
C ARG A 210 27.53 -35.92 -1.00
N PRO A 211 27.38 -35.17 0.10
CA PRO A 211 27.08 -35.64 1.44
C PRO A 211 25.61 -36.07 1.58
N ALA A 212 24.75 -35.79 0.60
CA ALA A 212 23.34 -36.18 0.61
C ALA A 212 23.13 -37.55 -0.05
N GLY A 213 22.05 -38.24 0.35
CA GLY A 213 21.53 -39.45 -0.26
C GLY A 213 20.37 -40.01 0.57
N SER A 214 19.96 -41.25 0.32
CA SER A 214 18.84 -41.89 1.03
C SER A 214 19.31 -43.03 1.94
N VAL A 215 18.67 -43.15 3.10
CA VAL A 215 18.86 -44.24 4.09
C VAL A 215 17.51 -44.89 4.37
N LEU A 216 17.51 -46.21 4.59
CA LEU A 216 16.37 -46.96 5.09
C LEU A 216 16.43 -47.00 6.62
N ILE A 217 15.45 -46.38 7.29
CA ILE A 217 15.33 -46.36 8.75
C ILE A 217 14.01 -47.06 9.12
N GLY A 218 14.09 -48.27 9.70
CA GLY A 218 12.92 -49.14 9.82
C GLY A 218 12.40 -49.56 8.44
N ASP A 219 11.13 -49.28 8.14
CA ASP A 219 10.51 -49.55 6.83
C ASP A 219 10.39 -48.30 5.94
N GLU A 220 10.96 -47.17 6.36
CA GLU A 220 10.84 -45.91 5.63
C GLU A 220 12.17 -45.49 4.97
N ARG A 221 12.09 -45.12 3.69
CA ARG A 221 13.18 -44.46 2.98
C ARG A 221 13.19 -42.97 3.30
N VAL A 222 14.30 -42.50 3.85
CA VAL A 222 14.46 -41.12 4.31
C VAL A 222 15.69 -40.48 3.65
N ASP A 223 15.55 -39.24 3.18
CA ASP A 223 16.67 -38.48 2.66
C ASP A 223 17.46 -37.85 3.81
N VAL A 224 18.78 -38.04 3.76
CA VAL A 224 19.69 -37.67 4.84
C VAL A 224 20.95 -37.01 4.28
N VAL A 225 21.67 -36.32 5.17
CA VAL A 225 22.98 -35.73 4.89
C VAL A 225 23.99 -36.35 5.84
N SER A 226 25.13 -36.80 5.34
CA SER A 226 26.21 -37.27 6.19
C SER A 226 26.82 -36.13 7.00
N GLU A 227 27.33 -36.43 8.19
CA GLU A 227 28.08 -35.50 9.04
C GLU A 227 29.50 -35.23 8.46
N GLY A 228 29.56 -34.79 7.21
CA GLY A 228 30.79 -34.36 6.52
C GLY A 228 31.66 -35.48 5.94
N SER A 229 31.38 -36.76 6.22
CA SER A 229 32.14 -37.89 5.68
C SER A 229 31.44 -38.54 4.49
N TYR A 230 32.20 -39.04 3.54
CA TYR A 230 31.67 -39.97 2.54
C TYR A 230 31.22 -41.26 3.24
N ILE A 231 30.00 -41.71 2.98
CA ILE A 231 29.49 -43.01 3.45
C ILE A 231 29.04 -43.78 2.22
N ASP A 232 29.53 -45.00 2.07
CA ASP A 232 29.23 -45.82 0.90
C ASP A 232 27.82 -46.44 0.96
N PHE A 233 27.39 -47.07 -0.12
CA PHE A 233 26.16 -47.88 -0.15
C PHE A 233 26.26 -49.06 0.84
N ASP A 234 25.11 -49.46 1.42
CA ASP A 234 24.98 -50.61 2.33
C ASP A 234 25.82 -50.51 3.62
N LYS A 235 25.88 -49.32 4.21
CA LYS A 235 26.54 -49.04 5.48
C LYS A 235 25.54 -48.70 6.57
N LYS A 236 25.81 -49.18 7.80
CA LYS A 236 25.04 -48.83 8.98
C LYS A 236 25.33 -47.40 9.41
N VAL A 237 24.27 -46.62 9.60
CA VAL A 237 24.37 -45.22 10.01
C VAL A 237 23.40 -44.94 11.16
N LYS A 238 23.73 -43.97 12.00
CA LYS A 238 22.89 -43.48 13.09
C LYS A 238 22.50 -42.02 12.86
N VAL A 239 21.24 -41.69 13.12
CA VAL A 239 20.77 -40.31 13.09
C VAL A 239 21.33 -39.56 14.29
N VAL A 240 22.17 -38.55 14.03
CA VAL A 240 22.83 -37.72 15.06
C VAL A 240 22.12 -36.40 15.28
N GLN A 241 21.40 -35.89 14.27
CA GLN A 241 20.73 -34.59 14.35
C GLN A 241 19.52 -34.55 13.41
N VAL A 242 18.45 -33.88 13.84
CA VAL A 242 17.25 -33.60 13.04
C VAL A 242 16.97 -32.11 13.15
N GLU A 243 17.11 -31.38 12.03
CA GLU A 243 16.84 -29.95 11.90
C GLU A 243 15.77 -29.75 10.83
N GLY A 244 14.49 -29.72 11.22
CA GLY A 244 13.39 -29.60 10.27
C GLY A 244 13.37 -30.77 9.28
N SER A 245 13.61 -30.49 7.99
CA SER A 245 13.69 -31.49 6.91
C SER A 245 15.09 -32.08 6.72
N ARG A 246 16.10 -31.53 7.39
CA ARG A 246 17.49 -31.99 7.29
C ARG A 246 17.77 -33.01 8.40
N ILE A 247 17.99 -34.26 7.99
CA ILE A 247 18.36 -35.35 8.90
C ILE A 247 19.83 -35.66 8.70
N VAL A 248 20.63 -35.53 9.75
CA VAL A 248 22.08 -35.75 9.70
C VAL A 248 22.41 -37.13 10.27
N VAL A 249 23.20 -37.91 9.52
CA VAL A 249 23.61 -39.26 9.90
C VAL A 249 25.13 -39.41 9.99
N ARG A 250 25.58 -40.29 10.89
CA ARG A 250 26.99 -40.69 11.06
C ARG A 250 27.12 -42.19 10.87
N GLU A 251 28.16 -42.63 10.18
CA GLU A 251 28.49 -44.05 10.04
C GLU A 251 28.82 -44.68 11.40
N ILE A 252 28.25 -45.85 11.68
CA ILE A 252 28.59 -46.66 12.84
C ILE A 252 29.79 -47.54 12.44
N LYS A 253 30.99 -47.14 12.86
CA LYS A 253 32.16 -48.02 12.79
C LYS A 253 32.07 -49.01 13.94
N GLU A 254 31.77 -50.28 13.65
CA GLU A 254 31.95 -51.35 14.64
C GLU A 254 33.42 -51.35 15.05
N LYS A 255 33.68 -51.12 16.34
CA LYS A 255 35.03 -51.29 16.89
C LYS A 255 35.32 -52.77 16.89
N GLU A 256 36.11 -53.23 15.93
CA GLU A 256 36.93 -54.42 16.12
C GLU A 256 37.91 -54.13 17.28
N GLY A 257 37.73 -54.81 18.40
CA GLY A 257 38.80 -55.12 19.36
C GLY A 257 38.76 -56.64 19.51
N GLU A 258 39.74 -57.38 18.96
CA GLU A 258 41.06 -57.66 19.55
C GLU A 258 40.97 -58.46 20.86
N ASP A 259 41.19 -59.76 20.68
CA ASP A 259 41.66 -60.82 21.58
C ASP A 259 42.14 -60.43 23.00
N ALA A 260 41.52 -61.07 24.00
CA ALA A 260 42.19 -61.77 25.11
C ALA A 260 41.19 -62.64 25.90
#